data_AF-A0AAV1V5T6-F1
#
_entry.id   AF-A0AAV1V5T6-F1
#
_cell.length_a   1.000
_cell.length_b   1.000
_cell.length_c   1.000
_cell.angle_alpha   90.00
_cell.angle_beta   90.00
_cell.angle_gamma   90.00
#
_symmetry.space_group_name_H-M   'P 1'
#
loop_
_entity.id
_entity.type
_entity.pdbx_description
1 polymer ?
#
loop_
_entity_poly.entity_id
_entity_poly.type
_entity_poly.pdbx_seq_one_letter_code
_entity_poly.pdbx_strand_id
1 'polypeptide(L)'
;MWLRNRRSVSVLSGISEDLLVSSSIGHEIGGTSHAALVDSLVRTNVVPAGSRLEAALRRVDRGDFVSPGFRTSNERYANRPLKIGTEATISTPQHHAQVLGALEPHLRLGMTAVDVGCGSGVLMAAMAHLVGPLGSVTGVEIVPDLVTFAIENLQRSLGEEVAAKQTRILLSTGKKDLGLPAGSQYDCIHVGVAVETKAEAERFLEYLKPGGGLLIPLGGPRTEQKLVKMTKLADGTVDKRDVMSVLCQPMLDGVPVEIVREARAENLARAEKALLQWREDFETKNGRKPTRDDLTGNADAHKLFQEFAALRK
;
A
#
# COMPACT_ATOMS: atom_id res chain seq x y z
N MET A 1 42.00 -15.24 25.91
CA MET A 1 42.84 -14.05 25.65
C MET A 1 42.09 -13.14 24.69
N TRP A 2 41.42 -12.14 25.27
CA TRP A 2 40.79 -10.95 24.68
C TRP A 2 39.89 -11.04 23.42
N LEU A 3 38.59 -10.96 23.70
CA LEU A 3 37.55 -10.35 22.84
C LEU A 3 38.02 -9.03 22.23
N ARG A 4 37.67 -8.79 20.96
CA ARG A 4 37.41 -7.44 20.47
C ARG A 4 36.11 -7.40 19.68
N ASN A 5 35.04 -7.41 20.48
CA ASN A 5 33.73 -6.87 20.18
C ASN A 5 33.90 -5.43 19.65
N ARG A 6 33.85 -5.22 18.33
CA ARG A 6 33.66 -3.87 17.77
C ARG A 6 32.15 -3.61 17.68
N ARG A 7 31.55 -3.29 18.83
CA ARG A 7 30.32 -2.51 18.83
C ARG A 7 30.70 -1.09 18.42
N SER A 8 30.43 -0.77 17.17
CA SER A 8 30.21 0.60 16.72
C SER A 8 28.99 1.13 17.49
N VAL A 9 29.26 1.88 18.56
CA VAL A 9 28.24 2.65 19.26
C VAL A 9 28.25 4.03 18.60
N SER A 10 27.32 4.27 17.67
CA SER A 10 26.87 5.64 17.37
C SER A 10 25.44 5.82 17.89
N VAL A 11 25.34 5.92 19.21
CA VAL A 11 24.12 6.38 19.90
C VAL A 11 24.04 7.89 19.71
N LEU A 12 23.54 8.33 18.56
CA LEU A 12 23.19 9.75 18.37
C LEU A 12 21.78 10.00 17.81
N SER A 13 20.91 9.00 17.69
CA SER A 13 19.48 9.27 17.38
C SER A 13 18.45 8.19 17.77
N GLY A 14 18.84 7.09 18.42
CA GLY A 14 17.89 6.00 18.71
C GLY A 14 17.38 5.25 17.48
N ILE A 15 18.01 5.45 16.32
CA ILE A 15 17.73 4.79 15.05
C ILE A 15 18.87 3.81 14.75
N SER A 16 18.57 2.58 14.31
CA SER A 16 19.61 1.61 13.94
C SER A 16 20.45 2.01 12.72
N GLU A 17 21.66 1.42 12.60
CA GLU A 17 22.53 1.59 11.44
C GLU A 17 21.81 1.21 10.13
N ASP A 18 20.98 0.16 10.12
CA ASP A 18 20.17 -0.25 8.97
C ASP A 18 19.23 0.87 8.50
N LEU A 19 18.52 1.51 9.43
CA LEU A 19 17.62 2.63 9.11
C LEU A 19 18.39 3.89 8.69
N LEU A 20 19.57 4.14 9.26
CA LEU A 20 20.44 5.26 8.86
C LEU A 20 20.98 5.08 7.44
N VAL A 21 21.44 3.88 7.09
CA VAL A 21 21.91 3.54 5.74
C VAL A 21 20.76 3.64 4.75
N SER A 22 19.60 3.06 5.09
CA SER A 22 18.39 3.16 4.27
C SER A 22 17.97 4.61 4.02
N SER A 23 18.02 5.45 5.05
CA SER A 23 17.70 6.88 4.96
C SER A 23 18.70 7.64 4.08
N SER A 24 20.00 7.33 4.20
CA SER A 24 21.06 7.96 3.41
C SER A 24 20.89 7.69 1.92
N ILE A 25 20.68 6.43 1.54
CA ILE A 25 20.36 6.04 0.16
C ILE A 25 19.07 6.72 -0.31
N GLY A 26 18.11 6.87 0.61
CA GLY A 26 16.80 7.42 0.30
C GLY A 26 16.79 8.87 -0.19
N HIS A 27 17.83 9.66 0.08
CA HIS A 27 17.94 11.04 -0.41
C HIS A 27 18.23 11.12 -1.92
N GLU A 28 18.79 10.06 -2.51
CA GLU A 28 19.11 9.99 -3.93
C GLU A 28 17.97 9.36 -4.77
N ILE A 29 16.91 8.89 -4.10
CA ILE A 29 15.76 8.24 -4.72
C ILE A 29 14.63 9.26 -4.90
N GLY A 30 14.09 9.30 -6.12
CA GLY A 30 13.00 10.18 -6.50
C GLY A 30 13.11 10.63 -7.95
N GLY A 31 12.18 11.47 -8.39
CA GLY A 31 12.21 12.03 -9.73
C GLY A 31 11.09 13.03 -10.00
N THR A 32 11.13 13.66 -11.17
CA THR A 32 10.05 14.53 -11.68
C THR A 32 8.99 13.76 -12.46
N SER A 33 9.23 12.47 -12.73
CA SER A 33 8.32 11.54 -13.39
C SER A 33 8.48 10.15 -12.76
N HIS A 34 7.52 9.27 -13.02
CA HIS A 34 7.62 7.87 -12.57
C HIS A 34 8.83 7.15 -13.17
N ALA A 35 9.13 7.41 -14.44
CA ALA A 35 10.31 6.85 -15.11
C ALA A 35 11.60 7.27 -14.38
N ALA A 36 11.75 8.56 -14.08
CA ALA A 36 12.90 9.07 -13.34
C ALA A 36 13.01 8.49 -11.93
N LEU A 37 11.86 8.28 -11.25
CA LEU A 37 11.81 7.58 -9.97
C LEU A 37 12.34 6.14 -10.10
N VAL A 38 11.87 5.37 -11.08
CA VAL A 38 12.35 3.99 -11.26
C VAL A 38 13.83 3.96 -11.64
N ASP A 39 14.29 4.88 -12.49
CA ASP A 39 15.70 5.02 -12.84
C ASP A 39 16.57 5.31 -11.60
N SER A 40 16.07 6.10 -10.65
CA SER A 40 16.75 6.36 -9.38
C SER A 40 16.87 5.12 -8.49
N LEU A 41 15.86 4.25 -8.48
CA LEU A 41 15.90 2.96 -7.75
C LEU A 41 16.94 2.00 -8.35
N VAL A 42 17.07 2.00 -9.67
CA VAL A 42 18.08 1.19 -10.37
C VAL A 42 19.48 1.74 -10.13
N ARG A 43 19.66 3.06 -10.31
CA ARG A 43 20.96 3.73 -10.12
C ARG A 43 21.51 3.57 -8.70
N THR A 44 20.63 3.56 -7.69
CA THR A 44 21.01 3.36 -6.28
C THR A 44 21.10 1.88 -5.86
N ASN A 45 20.99 0.94 -6.81
CA ASN A 45 21.04 -0.51 -6.59
C ASN A 45 19.95 -1.08 -5.66
N VAL A 46 18.85 -0.35 -5.46
CA VAL A 46 17.66 -0.90 -4.76
C VAL A 46 16.94 -1.92 -5.64
N VAL A 47 16.93 -1.68 -6.96
CA VAL A 47 16.36 -2.58 -7.96
C VAL A 47 17.45 -3.00 -8.94
N PRO A 48 17.68 -4.30 -9.17
CA PRO A 48 18.67 -4.73 -10.16
C PRO A 48 18.25 -4.32 -11.58
N ALA A 49 19.19 -3.74 -12.34
CA ALA A 49 18.96 -3.33 -13.72
C ALA A 49 18.60 -4.53 -14.63
N GLY A 50 17.60 -4.37 -15.49
CA GLY A 50 17.09 -5.40 -16.40
C GLY A 50 16.29 -6.50 -15.71
N SER A 51 15.97 -6.36 -14.42
CA SER A 51 15.21 -7.37 -13.67
C SER A 51 13.73 -7.35 -14.04
N ARG A 52 13.06 -8.46 -13.73
CA ARG A 52 11.60 -8.55 -13.82
C ARG A 52 10.92 -7.62 -12.82
N LEU A 53 11.53 -7.39 -11.65
CA LEU A 53 11.09 -6.36 -10.71
C LEU A 53 11.11 -4.96 -11.32
N GLU A 54 12.20 -4.56 -11.99
CA GLU A 54 12.27 -3.27 -12.69
C GLU A 54 11.14 -3.15 -13.71
N ALA A 55 10.94 -4.18 -14.54
CA ALA A 55 9.88 -4.19 -15.56
C ALA A 55 8.48 -4.05 -14.96
N ALA A 56 8.22 -4.67 -13.80
CA ALA A 56 6.95 -4.53 -13.09
C ALA A 56 6.78 -3.10 -12.52
N LEU A 57 7.81 -2.56 -11.86
CA LEU A 57 7.77 -1.19 -11.31
C LEU A 57 7.55 -0.13 -12.40
N ARG A 58 8.12 -0.30 -13.59
CA ARG A 58 7.90 0.62 -14.72
C ARG A 58 6.45 0.64 -15.23
N ARG A 59 5.65 -0.39 -14.98
CA ARG A 59 4.24 -0.46 -15.40
C ARG A 59 3.26 0.15 -14.39
N VAL A 60 3.69 0.38 -13.14
CA VAL A 60 2.84 0.85 -12.06
C VAL A 60 3.22 2.27 -11.70
N ASP A 61 2.60 3.27 -12.34
CA ASP A 61 2.87 4.68 -12.03
C ASP A 61 2.42 4.99 -10.59
N ARG A 62 3.38 5.31 -9.72
CA ARG A 62 3.09 5.64 -8.31
C ARG A 62 2.09 6.79 -8.18
N GLY A 63 2.07 7.72 -9.14
CA GLY A 63 1.16 8.85 -9.19
C GLY A 63 -0.31 8.46 -9.28
N ASP A 64 -0.63 7.26 -9.75
CA ASP A 64 -2.02 6.76 -9.79
C ASP A 64 -2.54 6.34 -8.41
N PHE A 65 -1.64 6.12 -7.44
CA PHE A 65 -1.94 5.55 -6.13
C PHE A 65 -1.85 6.56 -4.98
N VAL A 66 -1.58 7.83 -5.28
CA VAL A 66 -1.58 8.90 -4.28
C VAL A 66 -2.94 9.59 -4.18
N SER A 67 -3.23 10.19 -3.01
CA SER A 67 -4.42 11.01 -2.82
C SER A 67 -4.54 12.10 -3.88
N PRO A 68 -5.76 12.53 -4.26
CA PRO A 68 -5.97 13.55 -5.29
C PRO A 68 -5.12 14.81 -5.13
N GLY A 69 -4.90 15.28 -3.89
CA GLY A 69 -4.06 16.45 -3.59
C GLY A 69 -2.57 16.29 -3.95
N PHE A 70 -2.08 15.06 -4.06
CA PHE A 70 -0.70 14.77 -4.48
C PHE A 70 -0.57 14.46 -5.98
N ARG A 71 -1.67 14.17 -6.70
CA ARG A 71 -1.61 13.73 -8.10
C ARG A 71 -0.98 14.76 -9.04
N THR A 72 -1.19 16.05 -8.78
CA THR A 72 -0.57 17.14 -9.54
C THR A 72 0.74 17.64 -8.90
N SER A 73 1.05 17.19 -7.68
CA SER A 73 2.28 17.56 -6.96
C SER A 73 3.47 16.77 -7.47
N ASN A 74 4.65 17.40 -7.50
CA ASN A 74 5.92 16.71 -7.76
C ASN A 74 6.27 15.71 -6.65
N GLU A 75 5.66 15.84 -5.48
CA GLU A 75 5.91 14.98 -4.32
C GLU A 75 5.47 13.54 -4.52
N ARG A 76 4.59 13.26 -5.49
CA ARG A 76 4.12 11.89 -5.79
C ARG A 76 5.25 10.92 -6.15
N TYR A 77 6.38 11.45 -6.63
CA TYR A 77 7.58 10.68 -6.96
C TYR A 77 8.74 10.92 -5.98
N ALA A 78 8.53 11.64 -4.88
CA ALA A 78 9.52 11.79 -3.83
C ALA A 78 9.64 10.49 -3.02
N ASN A 79 10.86 10.17 -2.55
CA ASN A 79 11.09 9.01 -1.70
C ASN A 79 10.69 9.25 -0.24
N ARG A 80 9.40 9.53 -0.03
CA ARG A 80 8.80 9.73 1.31
C ARG A 80 7.40 9.14 1.38
N PRO A 81 6.90 8.79 2.57
CA PRO A 81 5.51 8.43 2.74
C PRO A 81 4.60 9.63 2.41
N LEU A 82 3.45 9.35 1.80
CA LEU A 82 2.41 10.36 1.52
C LEU A 82 1.10 9.92 2.17
N LYS A 83 0.34 10.86 2.74
CA LYS A 83 -0.96 10.55 3.36
C LYS A 83 -1.98 10.12 2.30
N ILE A 84 -2.66 9.01 2.55
CA ILE A 84 -3.74 8.45 1.71
C ILE A 84 -5.09 8.37 2.42
N GLY A 85 -5.13 8.75 3.69
CA GLY A 85 -6.32 8.91 4.51
C GLY A 85 -5.93 9.64 5.80
N THR A 86 -6.76 9.53 6.82
CA THR A 86 -6.55 10.18 8.12
C THR A 86 -5.17 9.85 8.71
N GLU A 87 -4.91 8.56 8.92
CA GLU A 87 -3.66 8.05 9.49
C GLU A 87 -2.81 7.26 8.48
N ALA A 88 -3.43 6.70 7.43
CA ALA A 88 -2.73 5.81 6.51
C ALA A 88 -1.79 6.57 5.55
N THR A 89 -0.66 5.94 5.23
CA THR A 89 0.28 6.45 4.22
C THR A 89 0.56 5.42 3.14
N ILE A 90 0.78 5.90 1.91
CA ILE A 90 1.49 5.10 0.90
C ILE A 90 2.98 5.15 1.23
N SER A 91 3.59 3.98 1.49
CA SER A 91 5.00 3.86 1.89
C SER A 91 5.95 4.40 0.83
N THR A 92 7.23 4.59 1.17
CA THR A 92 8.24 5.09 0.23
C THR A 92 8.37 4.17 -1.00
N PRO A 93 8.67 4.70 -2.18
CA PRO A 93 8.96 3.88 -3.35
C PRO A 93 10.14 2.93 -3.13
N GLN A 94 11.17 3.35 -2.39
CA GLN A 94 12.26 2.47 -1.97
C GLN A 94 11.76 1.27 -1.16
N HIS A 95 10.88 1.49 -0.18
CA HIS A 95 10.36 0.42 0.65
C HIS A 95 9.53 -0.58 -0.16
N HIS A 96 8.67 -0.10 -1.07
CA HIS A 96 7.93 -1.00 -1.98
C HIS A 96 8.87 -1.84 -2.85
N ALA A 97 9.92 -1.24 -3.40
CA ALA A 97 10.90 -1.98 -4.20
C ALA A 97 11.64 -3.05 -3.38
N GLN A 98 12.04 -2.74 -2.14
CA GLN A 98 12.69 -3.69 -1.23
C GLN A 98 11.76 -4.86 -0.85
N VAL A 99 10.49 -4.57 -0.52
CA VAL A 99 9.47 -5.57 -0.22
C VAL A 99 9.22 -6.50 -1.42
N LEU A 100 9.02 -5.91 -2.60
CA LEU A 100 8.80 -6.67 -3.83
C LEU A 100 10.02 -7.51 -4.19
N GLY A 101 11.24 -6.98 -4.05
CA GLY A 101 12.47 -7.74 -4.28
C GLY A 101 12.63 -8.92 -3.33
N ALA A 102 12.30 -8.74 -2.05
CA ALA A 102 12.33 -9.83 -1.07
C ALA A 102 11.31 -10.94 -1.37
N LEU A 103 10.17 -10.59 -1.95
CA LEU A 103 9.07 -11.50 -2.27
C LEU A 103 9.07 -12.01 -3.72
N GLU A 104 9.84 -11.41 -4.62
CA GLU A 104 9.87 -11.71 -6.05
C GLU A 104 10.01 -13.22 -6.36
N PRO A 105 10.84 -14.01 -5.65
CA PRO A 105 10.95 -15.45 -5.90
C PRO A 105 9.62 -16.23 -5.75
N HIS A 106 8.67 -15.68 -4.98
CA HIS A 106 7.34 -16.23 -4.68
C HIS A 106 6.21 -15.52 -5.46
N LEU A 107 6.56 -14.62 -6.39
CA LEU A 107 5.65 -13.93 -7.30
C LEU A 107 5.97 -14.38 -8.74
N ARG A 108 5.48 -15.55 -9.14
CA ARG A 108 5.68 -16.12 -10.49
C ARG A 108 4.37 -16.22 -11.24
N LEU A 109 4.47 -16.45 -12.55
CA LEU A 109 3.30 -16.56 -13.43
C LEU A 109 2.30 -17.60 -12.90
N GLY A 110 1.03 -17.20 -12.74
CA GLY A 110 -0.04 -18.06 -12.24
C GLY A 110 -0.14 -18.16 -10.72
N MET A 111 0.76 -17.55 -9.96
CA MET A 111 0.73 -17.60 -8.49
C MET A 111 -0.33 -16.68 -7.88
N THR A 112 -0.73 -17.00 -6.65
CA THR A 112 -1.66 -16.19 -5.85
C THR A 112 -0.93 -15.45 -4.74
N ALA A 113 -1.22 -14.16 -4.61
CA ALA A 113 -0.64 -13.31 -3.57
C ALA A 113 -1.71 -12.65 -2.71
N VAL A 114 -1.35 -12.28 -1.48
CA VAL A 114 -2.17 -11.42 -0.62
C VAL A 114 -1.32 -10.28 -0.05
N ASP A 115 -1.92 -9.09 -0.02
CA ASP A 115 -1.37 -7.86 0.54
C ASP A 115 -2.28 -7.38 1.69
N VAL A 116 -1.82 -7.54 2.93
CA VAL A 116 -2.58 -7.20 4.14
C VAL A 116 -2.22 -5.81 4.64
N GLY A 117 -3.21 -4.93 4.77
CA GLY A 117 -3.00 -3.49 4.90
C GLY A 117 -2.65 -2.88 3.54
N CYS A 118 -3.39 -3.25 2.48
CA CYS A 118 -3.05 -2.88 1.10
C CYS A 118 -3.14 -1.37 0.83
N GLY A 119 -3.86 -0.60 1.65
CA GLY A 119 -3.88 0.85 1.64
C GLY A 119 -4.26 1.43 0.27
N SER A 120 -3.27 1.93 -0.46
CA SER A 120 -3.49 2.50 -1.81
C SER A 120 -3.68 1.46 -2.91
N GLY A 121 -3.23 0.21 -2.72
CA GLY A 121 -3.24 -0.85 -3.74
C GLY A 121 -2.00 -0.85 -4.67
N VAL A 122 -1.02 0.02 -4.47
CA VAL A 122 0.17 0.11 -5.35
C VAL A 122 1.01 -1.17 -5.37
N LEU A 123 1.16 -1.82 -4.21
CA LEU A 123 1.91 -3.07 -4.12
C LEU A 123 1.14 -4.20 -4.79
N MET A 124 -0.19 -4.21 -4.65
CA MET A 124 -1.06 -5.14 -5.36
C MET A 124 -0.92 -5.04 -6.87
N ALA A 125 -0.87 -3.83 -7.43
CA ALA A 125 -0.68 -3.62 -8.86
C ALA A 125 0.67 -4.18 -9.34
N ALA A 126 1.74 -3.95 -8.58
CA ALA A 126 3.06 -4.50 -8.90
C ALA A 126 3.08 -6.03 -8.81
N MET A 127 2.46 -6.60 -7.77
CA MET A 127 2.30 -8.05 -7.64
C MET A 127 1.49 -8.64 -8.80
N ALA A 128 0.43 -7.97 -9.26
CA ALA A 128 -0.41 -8.42 -10.38
C ALA A 128 0.41 -8.54 -11.68
N HIS A 129 1.30 -7.59 -11.95
CA HIS A 129 2.24 -7.69 -13.07
C HIS A 129 3.24 -8.84 -12.91
N LEU A 130 3.75 -9.09 -11.70
CA LEU A 130 4.72 -10.16 -11.44
C LEU A 130 4.11 -11.56 -11.55
N VAL A 131 2.87 -11.75 -11.08
CA VAL A 131 2.15 -13.04 -11.19
C VAL A 131 1.50 -13.25 -12.55
N GLY A 132 1.46 -12.21 -13.40
CA GLY A 132 0.96 -12.28 -14.76
C GLY A 132 -0.53 -12.64 -14.86
N PRO A 133 -1.09 -12.71 -16.08
CA PRO A 133 -2.55 -12.75 -16.33
C PRO A 133 -3.27 -13.99 -15.77
N LEU A 134 -2.53 -15.05 -15.45
CA LEU A 134 -3.07 -16.28 -14.85
C LEU A 134 -3.02 -16.27 -13.32
N GLY A 135 -2.31 -15.31 -12.72
CA GLY A 135 -2.23 -15.13 -11.28
C GLY A 135 -3.26 -14.12 -10.76
N SER A 136 -3.37 -14.04 -9.44
CA SER A 136 -4.28 -13.09 -8.78
C SER A 136 -3.73 -12.56 -7.46
N VAL A 137 -4.18 -11.38 -7.08
CA VAL A 137 -3.76 -10.68 -5.86
C VAL A 137 -4.98 -10.28 -5.04
N THR A 138 -4.99 -10.70 -3.78
CA THR A 138 -6.03 -10.31 -2.81
C THR A 138 -5.49 -9.20 -1.91
N GLY A 139 -6.20 -8.08 -1.82
CA GLY A 139 -5.94 -7.05 -0.82
C GLY A 139 -6.80 -7.27 0.42
N VAL A 140 -6.28 -6.91 1.58
CA VAL A 140 -7.05 -6.81 2.82
C VAL A 140 -6.85 -5.41 3.39
N GLU A 141 -7.94 -4.71 3.67
CA GLU A 141 -7.91 -3.35 4.22
C GLU A 141 -9.00 -3.19 5.28
N ILE A 142 -8.69 -2.47 6.36
CA ILE A 142 -9.60 -2.28 7.49
C ILE A 142 -10.46 -1.02 7.32
N VAL A 143 -9.95 -0.01 6.60
CA VAL A 143 -10.66 1.26 6.38
C VAL A 143 -11.50 1.19 5.09
N PRO A 144 -12.84 1.28 5.16
CA PRO A 144 -13.72 1.17 3.97
C PRO A 144 -13.40 2.16 2.85
N ASP A 145 -12.99 3.39 3.20
CA ASP A 145 -12.63 4.40 2.23
C ASP A 145 -11.35 4.04 1.47
N LEU A 146 -10.40 3.37 2.13
CA LEU A 146 -9.18 2.88 1.49
C LEU A 146 -9.45 1.66 0.59
N VAL A 147 -10.46 0.84 0.91
CA VAL A 147 -10.94 -0.22 -0.01
C VAL A 147 -11.40 0.40 -1.32
N THR A 148 -12.28 1.41 -1.24
CA THR A 148 -12.78 2.11 -2.43
C THR A 148 -11.63 2.79 -3.19
N PHE A 149 -10.77 3.50 -2.47
CA PHE A 149 -9.61 4.18 -3.04
C PHE A 149 -8.68 3.21 -3.78
N ALA A 150 -8.36 2.06 -3.20
CA ALA A 150 -7.51 1.05 -3.83
C ALA A 150 -8.17 0.42 -5.06
N ILE A 151 -9.48 0.12 -5.03
CA ILE A 151 -10.21 -0.38 -6.21
C ILE A 151 -10.09 0.62 -7.36
N GLU A 152 -10.37 1.89 -7.12
CA GLU A 152 -10.27 2.93 -8.14
C GLU A 152 -8.84 3.11 -8.66
N ASN A 153 -7.83 3.04 -7.79
CA ASN A 153 -6.42 3.12 -8.19
C ASN A 153 -6.03 1.93 -9.09
N LEU A 154 -6.43 0.72 -8.70
CA LEU A 154 -6.16 -0.50 -9.47
C LEU A 154 -6.83 -0.48 -10.84
N GLN A 155 -8.08 -0.01 -10.92
CA GLN A 155 -8.77 0.15 -12.21
C GLN A 155 -8.07 1.15 -13.13
N ARG A 156 -7.58 2.28 -12.59
CA ARG A 156 -6.81 3.24 -13.40
C ARG A 156 -5.48 2.68 -13.88
N SER A 157 -4.76 1.97 -13.01
CA SER A 157 -3.42 1.48 -13.30
C SER A 157 -3.41 0.23 -14.19
N LEU A 158 -4.30 -0.74 -13.94
CA LEU A 158 -4.32 -2.02 -14.67
C LEU A 158 -5.34 -2.03 -15.82
N GLY A 159 -6.30 -1.11 -15.80
CA GLY A 159 -7.52 -1.18 -16.62
C GLY A 159 -8.61 -2.00 -15.92
N GLU A 160 -9.87 -1.63 -16.17
CA GLU A 160 -11.03 -2.18 -15.46
C GLU A 160 -11.16 -3.71 -15.60
N GLU A 161 -11.00 -4.24 -16.81
CA GLU A 161 -11.12 -5.68 -17.08
C GLU A 161 -10.03 -6.49 -16.37
N VAL A 162 -8.78 -6.00 -16.41
CA VAL A 162 -7.64 -6.67 -15.79
C VAL A 162 -7.76 -6.61 -14.27
N ALA A 163 -8.10 -5.43 -13.73
CA ALA A 163 -8.31 -5.24 -12.30
C ALA A 163 -9.41 -6.18 -11.77
N ALA A 164 -10.54 -6.28 -12.47
CA ALA A 164 -11.65 -7.15 -12.07
C ALA A 164 -11.30 -8.65 -12.12
N LYS A 165 -10.43 -9.07 -13.07
CA LYS A 165 -10.01 -10.47 -13.20
C LYS A 165 -8.91 -10.86 -12.22
N GLN A 166 -7.96 -9.97 -11.98
CA GLN A 166 -6.73 -10.29 -11.28
C GLN A 166 -6.70 -9.83 -9.83
N THR A 167 -7.56 -8.89 -9.44
CA THR A 167 -7.52 -8.29 -8.11
C THR A 167 -8.87 -8.36 -7.42
N ARG A 168 -8.82 -8.47 -6.09
CA ARG A 168 -9.99 -8.28 -5.22
C ARG A 168 -9.53 -7.69 -3.91
N ILE A 169 -10.36 -6.88 -3.27
CA ILE A 169 -10.05 -6.31 -1.95
C ILE A 169 -11.14 -6.73 -0.97
N LEU A 170 -10.70 -7.19 0.20
CA LEU A 170 -11.56 -7.63 1.28
C LEU A 170 -11.52 -6.60 2.42
N LEU A 171 -12.69 -6.32 2.98
CA LEU A 171 -12.79 -5.49 4.18
C LEU A 171 -12.51 -6.36 5.42
N SER A 172 -11.50 -5.97 6.19
CA SER A 172 -11.13 -6.58 7.46
C SER A 172 -11.92 -5.96 8.62
N THR A 173 -12.22 -6.75 9.65
CA THR A 173 -12.76 -6.23 10.92
C THR A 173 -11.68 -6.06 11.99
N GLY A 174 -10.43 -6.45 11.70
CA GLY A 174 -9.26 -6.25 12.55
C GLY A 174 -8.35 -7.48 12.63
N LYS A 175 -7.37 -7.46 13.54
CA LYS A 175 -6.38 -8.54 13.77
C LYS A 175 -7.00 -9.94 13.89
N LYS A 176 -8.20 -10.05 14.46
CA LYS A 176 -8.88 -11.33 14.74
C LYS A 176 -9.58 -11.93 13.51
N ASP A 177 -10.03 -11.08 12.61
CA ASP A 177 -10.72 -11.49 11.40
C ASP A 177 -10.35 -10.56 10.24
N LEU A 178 -9.43 -11.06 9.43
CA LEU A 178 -8.93 -10.39 8.23
C LEU A 178 -9.95 -10.38 7.10
N GLY A 179 -11.07 -11.11 7.22
CA GLY A 179 -12.02 -11.33 6.13
C GLY A 179 -11.53 -12.32 5.07
N LEU A 180 -10.36 -12.95 5.27
CA LEU A 180 -9.83 -13.97 4.36
C LEU A 180 -10.71 -15.23 4.40
N PRO A 181 -11.12 -15.79 3.25
CA PRO A 181 -11.91 -17.02 3.24
C PRO A 181 -11.19 -18.17 3.96
N ALA A 182 -11.95 -18.94 4.75
CA ALA A 182 -11.44 -20.11 5.43
C ALA A 182 -10.82 -21.10 4.43
N GLY A 183 -9.62 -21.59 4.74
CA GLY A 183 -8.88 -22.51 3.88
C GLY A 183 -8.21 -21.88 2.66
N SER A 184 -8.27 -20.55 2.49
CA SER A 184 -7.51 -19.88 1.42
C SER A 184 -6.01 -20.03 1.64
N GLN A 185 -5.27 -20.24 0.54
CA GLN A 185 -3.81 -20.34 0.58
C GLN A 185 -3.16 -19.53 -0.55
N TYR A 186 -2.01 -18.94 -0.26
CA TYR A 186 -1.27 -18.03 -1.13
C TYR A 186 0.18 -18.47 -1.28
N ASP A 187 0.75 -18.23 -2.46
CA ASP A 187 2.18 -18.42 -2.74
C ASP A 187 2.99 -17.28 -2.09
N CYS A 188 2.41 -16.09 -2.01
CA CYS A 188 3.06 -14.90 -1.46
C CYS A 188 2.13 -14.16 -0.49
N ILE A 189 2.63 -13.81 0.68
CA ILE A 189 1.93 -13.00 1.68
C ILE A 189 2.81 -11.80 2.01
N HIS A 190 2.30 -10.60 1.79
CA HIS A 190 2.84 -9.38 2.37
C HIS A 190 1.90 -8.88 3.46
N VAL A 191 2.47 -8.45 4.58
CA VAL A 191 1.74 -7.73 5.62
C VAL A 191 2.38 -6.36 5.76
N GLY A 192 1.69 -5.31 5.30
CA GLY A 192 2.17 -3.92 5.28
C GLY A 192 2.07 -3.19 6.62
N VAL A 193 1.54 -3.86 7.64
CA VAL A 193 1.35 -3.36 8.99
C VAL A 193 2.06 -4.26 10.00
N ALA A 194 2.54 -3.68 11.09
CA ALA A 194 3.31 -4.39 12.09
C ALA A 194 2.45 -5.22 13.03
N VAL A 195 2.94 -6.41 13.38
CA VAL A 195 2.42 -7.22 14.48
C VAL A 195 3.39 -7.21 15.65
N GLU A 196 2.88 -7.38 16.85
CA GLU A 196 3.65 -7.16 18.08
C GLU A 196 4.36 -8.44 18.53
N THR A 197 3.72 -9.58 18.29
CA THR A 197 4.19 -10.87 18.79
C THR A 197 4.53 -11.83 17.66
N LYS A 198 5.50 -12.71 17.93
CA LYS A 198 5.85 -13.80 17.03
C LYS A 198 4.65 -14.72 16.73
N ALA A 199 3.78 -14.95 17.71
CA ALA A 199 2.58 -15.76 17.54
C ALA A 199 1.60 -15.13 16.55
N GLU A 200 1.40 -13.80 16.58
CA GLU A 200 0.60 -13.10 15.58
C GLU A 200 1.22 -13.22 14.18
N ALA A 201 2.55 -13.09 14.07
CA ALA A 201 3.23 -13.26 12.78
C ALA A 201 3.10 -14.68 12.22
N GLU A 202 3.23 -15.69 13.08
CA GLU A 202 3.16 -17.10 12.68
C GLU A 202 1.76 -17.55 12.29
N ARG A 203 0.69 -16.86 12.70
CA ARG A 203 -0.68 -17.16 12.24
C ARG A 203 -0.80 -17.11 10.71
N PHE A 204 -0.08 -16.21 10.05
CA PHE A 204 -0.09 -16.11 8.59
C PHE A 204 0.44 -17.36 7.86
N LEU A 205 1.16 -18.25 8.55
CA LEU A 205 1.64 -19.51 7.98
C LEU A 205 0.50 -20.49 7.64
N GLU A 206 -0.70 -20.30 8.20
CA GLU A 206 -1.89 -21.09 7.87
C GLU A 206 -2.37 -20.80 6.43
N TYR A 207 -2.26 -19.54 5.99
CA TYR A 207 -2.58 -19.10 4.63
C TYR A 207 -1.43 -19.31 3.66
N LEU A 208 -0.26 -19.77 4.11
CA LEU A 208 0.92 -19.90 3.25
C LEU A 208 1.02 -21.32 2.67
N LYS A 209 1.10 -21.41 1.34
CA LYS A 209 1.36 -22.68 0.63
C LYS A 209 2.78 -23.18 0.93
N PRO A 210 3.03 -24.50 0.90
CA PRO A 210 4.40 -25.03 0.78
C PRO A 210 5.11 -24.42 -0.43
N GLY A 211 6.36 -23.98 -0.24
CA GLY A 211 7.14 -23.19 -1.20
C GLY A 211 6.87 -21.66 -1.16
N GLY A 212 5.87 -21.22 -0.40
CA GLY A 212 5.46 -19.83 -0.33
C GLY A 212 6.35 -18.96 0.56
N GLY A 213 6.28 -17.64 0.33
CA GLY A 213 6.99 -16.62 1.09
C GLY A 213 6.05 -15.65 1.80
N LEU A 214 6.36 -15.34 3.06
CA LEU A 214 5.72 -14.33 3.90
C LEU A 214 6.74 -13.24 4.24
N LEU A 215 6.33 -11.98 4.17
CA LEU A 215 7.11 -10.85 4.67
C LEU A 215 6.25 -9.99 5.59
N ILE A 216 6.72 -9.75 6.81
CA ILE A 216 5.93 -9.12 7.88
C ILE A 216 6.80 -8.31 8.85
N PRO A 217 6.44 -7.06 9.18
CA PRO A 217 7.07 -6.31 10.26
C PRO A 217 6.67 -6.87 11.63
N LEU A 218 7.68 -7.20 12.44
CA LEU A 218 7.54 -7.69 13.81
C LEU A 218 8.16 -6.70 14.79
N GLY A 219 7.35 -6.17 15.70
CA GLY A 219 7.79 -5.25 16.74
C GLY A 219 6.65 -4.40 17.31
N GLY A 220 6.93 -3.70 18.40
CA GLY A 220 5.95 -2.88 19.09
C GLY A 220 5.45 -1.68 18.26
N PRO A 221 4.29 -1.12 18.61
CA PRO A 221 3.79 0.09 17.99
C PRO A 221 4.72 1.28 18.30
N ARG A 222 4.96 2.13 17.29
CA ARG A 222 5.79 3.36 17.41
C ARG A 222 7.25 3.12 17.81
N THR A 223 7.72 1.88 17.72
CA THR A 223 9.14 1.53 17.88
C THR A 223 9.69 0.98 16.57
N GLU A 224 11.01 0.99 16.44
CA GLU A 224 11.68 0.26 15.37
C GLU A 224 11.26 -1.23 15.38
N GLN A 225 10.88 -1.74 14.21
CA GLN A 225 10.46 -3.13 13.99
C GLN A 225 11.48 -3.84 13.11
N LYS A 226 11.46 -5.18 13.14
CA LYS A 226 12.20 -6.00 12.19
C LYS A 226 11.27 -6.53 11.11
N LEU A 227 11.61 -6.29 9.85
CA LEU A 227 10.95 -6.93 8.73
C LEU A 227 11.47 -8.37 8.62
N VAL A 228 10.60 -9.33 8.87
CA VAL A 228 10.94 -10.75 8.91
C VAL A 228 10.40 -11.44 7.67
N LYS A 229 11.26 -12.18 6.97
CA LYS A 229 10.87 -13.09 5.89
C LYS A 229 10.73 -14.50 6.44
N MET A 230 9.62 -15.16 6.13
CA MET A 230 9.40 -16.58 6.42
C MET A 230 9.15 -17.33 5.11
N THR A 231 9.78 -18.48 4.91
CA THR A 231 9.56 -19.36 3.75
C THR A 231 9.11 -20.72 4.26
N LYS A 232 7.93 -21.18 3.82
CA LYS A 232 7.45 -22.51 4.15
C LYS A 232 8.04 -23.50 3.16
N LEU A 233 8.86 -24.43 3.62
CA LEU A 233 9.50 -25.42 2.78
C LEU A 233 8.52 -26.54 2.40
N ALA A 234 8.92 -27.38 1.44
CA ALA A 234 8.08 -28.46 0.93
C ALA A 234 7.73 -29.51 2.00
N ASP A 235 8.60 -29.70 2.99
CA ASP A 235 8.41 -30.61 4.13
C ASP A 235 7.56 -29.98 5.27
N GLY A 236 7.09 -28.74 5.08
CA GLY A 236 6.30 -28.00 6.05
C GLY A 236 7.12 -27.24 7.10
N THR A 237 8.44 -27.39 7.14
CA THR A 237 9.31 -26.57 8.00
C THR A 237 9.35 -25.11 7.51
N VAL A 238 9.74 -24.19 8.40
CA VAL A 238 9.74 -22.75 8.09
C VAL A 238 11.11 -22.14 8.32
N ASP A 239 11.73 -21.67 7.24
CA ASP A 239 12.94 -20.83 7.31
C ASP A 239 12.54 -19.39 7.65
N LYS A 240 13.28 -18.74 8.56
CA LYS A 240 12.99 -17.40 9.08
C LYS A 240 14.24 -16.55 9.06
N ARG A 241 14.15 -15.35 8.50
CA ARG A 241 15.29 -14.42 8.38
C ARG A 241 14.86 -12.99 8.60
N ASP A 242 15.65 -12.25 9.36
CA ASP A 242 15.52 -10.80 9.46
C ASP A 242 16.04 -10.18 8.16
N VAL A 243 15.27 -9.25 7.59
CA VAL A 243 15.59 -8.60 6.31
C VAL A 243 16.17 -7.21 6.55
N MET A 244 15.46 -6.37 7.29
CA MET A 244 15.88 -5.01 7.62
C MET A 244 15.04 -4.45 8.77
N SER A 245 15.47 -3.31 9.31
CA SER A 245 14.65 -2.52 10.22
C SER A 245 13.64 -1.63 9.49
N VAL A 246 12.45 -1.47 10.05
CA VAL A 246 11.34 -0.71 9.46
C VAL A 246 10.52 0.04 10.51
N LEU A 247 9.71 0.99 10.03
CA LEU A 247 8.73 1.74 10.82
C LEU A 247 7.38 1.65 10.11
N CYS A 248 6.63 0.58 10.37
CA CYS A 248 5.30 0.34 9.83
C CYS A 248 4.22 0.72 10.85
N GLN A 249 3.05 1.08 10.33
CA GLN A 249 1.87 1.32 11.15
C GLN A 249 1.43 0.00 11.81
N PRO A 250 0.91 0.01 13.04
CA PRO A 250 0.48 -1.22 13.70
C PRO A 250 -0.75 -1.80 13.03
N MET A 251 -0.85 -3.13 12.99
CA MET A 251 -2.10 -3.80 12.68
C MET A 251 -3.11 -3.47 13.80
N LEU A 252 -4.37 -3.22 13.43
CA LEU A 252 -5.40 -2.75 14.37
C LEU A 252 -6.38 -3.86 14.72
N ASP A 253 -6.86 -3.87 15.96
CA ASP A 253 -7.93 -4.79 16.41
C ASP A 253 -9.30 -4.47 15.82
N GLY A 254 -9.46 -3.26 15.29
CA GLY A 254 -10.67 -2.71 14.68
C GLY A 254 -10.39 -1.28 14.20
N VAL A 255 -11.28 -0.70 13.39
CA VAL A 255 -11.13 0.71 12.97
C VAL A 255 -11.40 1.63 14.18
N PRO A 256 -10.44 2.49 14.59
CA PRO A 256 -10.66 3.46 15.65
C PRO A 256 -11.81 4.42 15.33
N VAL A 257 -12.64 4.74 16.32
CA VAL A 257 -13.81 5.62 16.15
C VAL A 257 -13.39 7.02 15.70
N GLU A 258 -12.25 7.50 16.19
CA GLU A 258 -11.67 8.79 15.84
C GLU A 258 -11.33 8.84 14.35
N ILE A 259 -10.71 7.78 13.81
CA ILE A 259 -10.40 7.68 12.37
C ILE A 259 -11.69 7.71 11.55
N VAL A 260 -12.74 7.01 11.99
CA VAL A 260 -14.05 7.05 11.29
C VAL A 260 -14.65 8.46 11.30
N ARG A 261 -14.57 9.18 12.43
CA ARG A 261 -15.10 10.55 12.56
C ARG A 261 -14.33 11.54 11.71
N GLU A 262 -13.01 11.47 11.74
CA GLU A 262 -12.13 12.35 10.98
C GLU A 262 -12.27 12.09 9.47
N ALA A 263 -12.25 10.82 9.03
CA ALA A 263 -12.50 10.46 7.64
C ALA A 263 -13.86 10.97 7.15
N ARG A 264 -14.92 10.85 7.97
CA ARG A 264 -16.23 11.41 7.64
C ARG A 264 -16.19 12.93 7.48
N ALA A 265 -15.50 13.65 8.38
CA ALA A 265 -15.38 15.09 8.30
C ALA A 265 -14.59 15.54 7.06
N GLU A 266 -13.47 14.87 6.75
CA GLU A 266 -12.66 15.12 5.54
C GLU A 266 -13.46 14.84 4.26
N ASN A 267 -14.19 13.73 4.21
CA ASN A 267 -15.03 13.36 3.08
C ASN A 267 -16.16 14.37 2.86
N LEU A 268 -16.80 14.83 3.94
CA LEU A 268 -17.86 15.83 3.86
C LEU A 268 -17.32 17.14 3.28
N ALA A 269 -16.18 17.61 3.79
CA ALA A 269 -15.52 18.82 3.29
C ALA A 269 -15.09 18.68 1.81
N ARG A 270 -14.61 17.50 1.41
CA ARG A 270 -14.23 17.22 0.01
C ARG A 270 -15.45 17.23 -0.91
N ALA A 271 -16.52 16.55 -0.54
CA ALA A 271 -17.75 16.49 -1.33
C ALA A 271 -18.39 17.89 -1.45
N GLU A 272 -18.40 18.66 -0.36
CA GLU A 272 -18.87 20.05 -0.37
C GLU A 272 -18.05 20.91 -1.34
N LYS A 273 -16.71 20.85 -1.26
CA LYS A 273 -15.83 21.59 -2.17
C LYS A 273 -16.04 21.19 -3.63
N ALA A 274 -16.19 19.91 -3.93
CA ALA A 274 -16.42 19.43 -5.30
C ALA A 274 -17.78 19.90 -5.85
N LEU A 275 -18.83 19.90 -5.03
CA LEU A 275 -20.14 20.43 -5.41
C LEU A 275 -20.10 21.94 -5.65
N LEU A 276 -19.35 22.69 -4.83
CA LEU A 276 -19.13 24.11 -5.04
C LEU A 276 -18.39 24.39 -6.35
N GLN A 277 -17.34 23.63 -6.64
CA GLN A 277 -16.60 23.74 -7.90
C GLN A 277 -17.49 23.44 -9.11
N TRP A 278 -18.25 22.34 -9.06
CA TRP A 278 -19.21 22.01 -10.13
C TRP A 278 -20.22 23.13 -10.36
N ARG A 279 -20.74 23.73 -9.27
CA ARG A 279 -21.66 24.86 -9.36
C ARG A 279 -21.00 26.06 -10.05
N GLU A 280 -19.77 26.40 -9.69
CA GLU A 280 -19.02 27.50 -10.31
C GLU A 280 -18.73 27.24 -11.79
N ASP A 281 -18.35 26.01 -12.15
CA ASP A 281 -18.12 25.61 -13.54
C ASP A 281 -19.43 25.67 -14.34
N PHE A 282 -20.55 25.23 -13.75
CA PHE A 282 -21.87 25.33 -14.36
C PHE A 282 -22.28 26.79 -14.59
N GLU A 283 -22.11 27.65 -13.58
CA GLU A 283 -22.45 29.08 -13.68
C GLU A 283 -21.61 29.78 -14.75
N THR A 284 -20.31 29.48 -14.79
CA THR A 284 -19.39 30.00 -15.81
C THR A 284 -19.81 29.57 -17.22
N LYS A 285 -20.22 28.32 -17.39
CA LYS A 285 -20.60 27.75 -18.69
C LYS A 285 -21.98 28.23 -19.17
N ASN A 286 -22.94 28.41 -18.27
CA ASN A 286 -24.35 28.60 -18.61
C ASN A 286 -24.89 30.01 -18.30
N GLY A 287 -24.12 30.86 -17.62
CA GLY A 287 -24.52 32.22 -17.24
C GLY A 287 -25.68 32.28 -16.24
N ARG A 288 -26.02 31.16 -15.59
CA ARG A 288 -27.07 31.06 -14.57
C ARG A 288 -26.71 30.03 -13.49
N LYS A 289 -27.34 30.15 -12.32
CA LYS A 289 -27.24 29.14 -11.26
C LYS A 289 -27.86 27.81 -11.71
N PRO A 290 -27.29 26.65 -11.30
CA PRO A 290 -27.88 25.35 -11.57
C PRO A 290 -29.19 25.17 -10.81
N THR A 291 -30.14 24.48 -11.43
CA THR A 291 -31.39 24.01 -10.83
C THR A 291 -31.21 22.58 -10.28
N ARG A 292 -32.25 22.06 -9.61
CA ARG A 292 -32.27 20.67 -9.18
C ARG A 292 -32.14 19.70 -10.38
N ASP A 293 -32.82 20.02 -11.48
CA ASP A 293 -32.82 19.17 -12.67
C ASP A 293 -31.45 19.13 -13.34
N ASP A 294 -30.72 20.26 -13.35
CA ASP A 294 -29.33 20.30 -13.84
C ASP A 294 -28.39 19.42 -13.01
N LEU A 295 -28.58 19.41 -11.68
CA LEU A 295 -27.79 18.59 -10.76
C LEU A 295 -28.11 17.11 -10.91
N THR A 296 -29.39 16.74 -10.98
CA THR A 296 -29.80 15.33 -11.14
C THR A 296 -29.58 14.79 -12.54
N GLY A 297 -29.59 15.66 -13.55
CA GLY A 297 -29.34 15.31 -14.96
C GLY A 297 -27.86 15.16 -15.30
N ASN A 298 -26.94 15.60 -14.42
CA ASN A 298 -25.51 15.39 -14.58
C ASN A 298 -25.05 14.24 -13.67
N ALA A 299 -24.52 13.17 -14.27
CA ALA A 299 -24.14 11.96 -13.53
C ALA A 299 -23.10 12.21 -12.41
N ASP A 300 -22.08 13.02 -12.70
CA ASP A 300 -21.01 13.33 -11.75
C ASP A 300 -21.53 14.20 -10.59
N ALA A 301 -22.29 15.25 -10.90
CA ALA A 301 -22.90 16.13 -9.91
C ALA A 301 -23.92 15.38 -9.04
N HIS A 302 -24.70 14.49 -9.65
CA HIS A 302 -25.65 13.66 -8.93
C HIS A 302 -24.93 12.73 -7.95
N LYS A 303 -23.86 12.06 -8.40
CA LYS A 303 -23.03 11.20 -7.54
C LYS A 303 -22.45 11.99 -6.35
N LEU A 304 -21.83 13.13 -6.62
CA LEU A 304 -21.27 14.02 -5.58
C LEU A 304 -22.34 14.46 -4.56
N PHE A 305 -23.55 14.76 -5.02
CA PHE A 305 -24.64 15.16 -4.14
C PHE A 305 -25.13 14.01 -3.26
N GLN A 306 -25.25 12.80 -3.80
CA GLN A 306 -25.62 11.62 -3.01
C GLN A 306 -24.58 11.31 -1.93
N GLU A 307 -23.29 11.40 -2.28
CA GLU A 307 -22.18 11.26 -1.32
C GLU A 307 -22.27 12.31 -0.20
N PHE A 308 -22.43 13.59 -0.55
CA PHE A 308 -22.59 14.67 0.43
C PHE A 308 -23.81 14.46 1.34
N ALA A 309 -24.96 14.07 0.76
CA ALA A 309 -26.19 13.84 1.51
C ALA A 309 -26.09 12.64 2.46
N ALA A 310 -25.39 11.58 2.06
CA ALA A 310 -25.13 10.41 2.91
C ALA A 310 -24.23 10.78 4.11
N LEU A 311 -23.21 11.61 3.89
CA LEU A 311 -22.25 12.02 4.93
C LEU A 311 -22.83 12.99 5.98
N ARG A 312 -23.96 13.66 5.70
CA ARG A 312 -24.64 14.56 6.67
C ARG A 312 -25.62 13.86 7.61
N LYS A 313 -26.04 12.62 7.32
CA LYS A 313 -26.97 11.84 8.15
C LYS A 313 -26.26 11.20 9.35
#